data_AF-A0A8H7SCN4-F1
#
_entry.id   AF-A0A8H7SCN4-F1
#
_cell.length_a   1.000
_cell.length_b   1.000
_cell.length_c   1.000
_cell.angle_alpha   90.00
_cell.angle_beta   90.00
_cell.angle_gamma   90.00
#
_symmetry.space_group_name_H-M   'P 1'
#
loop_
_entity.id
_entity.type
_entity.pdbx_description
1 polymer ?
#
loop_
_entity_poly.entity_id
_entity_poly.type
_entity_poly.pdbx_seq_one_letter_code
_entity_poly.pdbx_strand_id
1 'polypeptide(L)'
;MERHLENLSSNTKKLYKLRQAHWEVWCAKQEFKDGNTVSEAKLVAFLREVSRTGNIKNKRAKLPDGRAKRLGKESLAGYAKAVGALQTVQAAILGNKNSPARGTLVKNLLSDYDRENTIRRRVEYEDRGTNTINDGYTLDDLRLISRYQFDRNTPHHLRNRLDFLLGHAILGRGETKRMM
;
A
#
# COMPACT_ATOMS: atom_id res chain seq x y z
N MET A 1 7.81 -14.49 -26.57
CA MET A 1 8.17 -13.32 -25.75
C MET A 1 7.03 -12.83 -24.84
N GLU A 2 5.78 -13.34 -24.97
CA GLU A 2 4.61 -12.59 -24.47
C GLU A 2 3.54 -13.34 -23.65
N ARG A 3 3.53 -14.68 -23.55
CA ARG A 3 2.42 -15.43 -22.93
C ARG A 3 2.02 -15.04 -21.50
N HIS A 4 2.97 -14.67 -20.65
CA HIS A 4 2.67 -14.29 -19.25
C HIS A 4 2.25 -12.81 -19.10
N LEU A 5 2.56 -11.97 -20.09
CA LEU A 5 2.15 -10.57 -20.12
C LEU A 5 0.85 -10.38 -20.90
N GLU A 6 0.55 -11.23 -21.89
CA GLU A 6 -0.64 -11.16 -22.77
C GLU A 6 -1.95 -10.96 -22.02
N ASN A 7 -2.17 -11.72 -20.94
CA ASN A 7 -3.38 -11.69 -20.11
C ASN A 7 -3.47 -10.50 -19.13
N LEU A 8 -2.46 -9.62 -19.09
CA LEU A 8 -2.46 -8.45 -18.20
C LEU A 8 -3.08 -7.24 -18.89
N SER A 9 -3.74 -6.38 -18.10
CA SER A 9 -4.22 -5.08 -18.58
C SER A 9 -3.07 -4.25 -19.18
N SER A 10 -3.38 -3.38 -20.15
CA SER A 10 -2.40 -2.51 -20.81
C SER A 10 -1.58 -1.67 -19.81
N ASN A 11 -2.22 -1.18 -18.75
CA ASN A 11 -1.55 -0.41 -17.70
C ASN A 11 -0.59 -1.27 -16.87
N THR A 12 -0.97 -2.51 -16.57
CA THR A 12 -0.11 -3.46 -15.85
C THR A 12 1.13 -3.84 -16.68
N LYS A 13 0.96 -4.06 -18.00
CA LYS A 13 2.08 -4.32 -18.93
C LYS A 13 3.09 -3.18 -18.91
N LYS A 14 2.63 -1.92 -19.04
CA LYS A 14 3.49 -0.73 -19.00
C LYS A 14 4.25 -0.63 -17.67
N LEU A 15 3.57 -0.88 -16.55
CA LEU A 15 4.18 -0.81 -15.22
C LEU A 15 5.22 -1.92 -15.00
N TYR A 16 4.97 -3.13 -15.52
CA TYR A 16 5.93 -4.24 -15.43
C TYR A 16 7.19 -3.93 -16.22
N LYS A 17 7.05 -3.49 -17.48
CA LYS A 17 8.18 -3.09 -18.33
C LYS A 17 9.05 -2.04 -17.65
N LEU A 18 8.43 -1.01 -17.05
CA LEU A 18 9.15 0.03 -16.32
C LEU A 18 9.97 -0.55 -15.14
N ARG A 19 9.38 -1.47 -14.38
CA ARG A 19 10.02 -2.08 -13.21
C ARG A 19 11.13 -3.06 -13.61
N GLN A 20 10.94 -3.79 -14.71
CA GLN A 20 11.94 -4.68 -15.29
C GLN A 20 13.13 -3.90 -15.85
N ALA A 21 12.89 -2.78 -16.54
CA ALA A 21 13.96 -1.89 -16.99
C ALA A 21 14.76 -1.33 -15.81
N HIS A 22 14.10 -0.95 -14.71
CA HIS A 22 14.81 -0.52 -13.49
C HIS A 22 15.68 -1.63 -12.89
N TRP A 23 15.20 -2.87 -12.91
CA TRP A 23 15.98 -4.04 -12.50
C TRP A 23 17.23 -4.22 -13.36
N GLU A 24 17.09 -4.14 -14.69
CA GLU A 24 18.21 -4.31 -15.61
C GLU A 24 19.28 -3.24 -15.41
N VAL A 25 18.88 -1.97 -15.29
CA VAL A 25 19.80 -0.85 -15.00
C VAL A 25 20.50 -1.07 -13.67
N TRP A 26 19.76 -1.52 -12.64
CA TRP A 26 20.35 -1.81 -11.34
C TRP A 26 21.35 -2.96 -11.42
N CYS A 27 21.02 -4.07 -12.09
CA CYS A 27 21.94 -5.18 -12.28
C CYS A 27 23.20 -4.77 -13.05
N ALA A 28 23.07 -3.93 -14.07
CA ALA A 28 24.21 -3.39 -14.82
C ALA A 28 25.14 -2.56 -13.92
N LYS A 29 24.57 -1.73 -13.03
CA LYS A 29 25.33 -0.91 -12.07
C LYS A 29 26.07 -1.76 -11.02
N GLN A 30 25.52 -2.90 -10.63
CA GLN A 30 26.13 -3.79 -9.65
C GLN A 30 27.17 -4.75 -10.27
N GLU A 31 27.33 -4.74 -11.59
CA GLU A 31 28.33 -5.52 -12.33
C GLU A 31 28.32 -7.03 -12.00
N PHE A 32 27.13 -7.60 -11.80
CA PHE A 32 27.01 -9.03 -11.51
C PHE A 32 27.51 -9.88 -12.69
N LYS A 33 28.28 -10.94 -12.40
CA LYS A 33 28.84 -11.87 -13.41
C LYS A 33 27.78 -12.55 -14.27
N ASP A 34 26.62 -12.86 -13.68
CA ASP A 34 25.44 -13.45 -14.33
C ASP A 34 24.45 -12.40 -14.84
N GLY A 35 24.87 -11.12 -14.87
CA GLY A 35 24.12 -9.98 -15.40
C GLY A 35 22.75 -9.79 -14.75
N ASN A 36 21.72 -9.65 -15.58
CA ASN A 36 20.34 -9.42 -15.15
C ASN A 36 19.58 -10.71 -14.76
N THR A 37 20.28 -11.85 -14.67
CA THR A 37 19.66 -13.12 -14.30
C THR A 37 19.08 -13.02 -12.90
N VAL A 38 17.78 -13.35 -12.79
CA VAL A 38 17.03 -13.21 -11.55
C VAL A 38 17.40 -14.33 -10.59
N SER A 39 17.80 -13.94 -9.38
CA SER A 39 17.91 -14.80 -8.21
C SER A 39 17.17 -14.17 -7.05
N GLU A 40 16.74 -14.98 -6.08
CA GLU A 40 16.03 -14.48 -4.90
C GLU A 40 16.89 -13.48 -4.10
N ALA A 41 18.18 -13.79 -3.91
CA ALA A 41 19.10 -12.92 -3.18
C ALA A 41 19.28 -11.55 -3.86
N LYS A 42 19.44 -11.53 -5.18
CA LYS A 42 19.49 -10.26 -5.94
C LYS A 42 18.18 -9.49 -5.81
N LEU A 43 17.04 -10.18 -5.86
CA LEU A 43 15.74 -9.53 -5.72
C LEU A 43 15.59 -8.88 -4.33
N VAL A 44 16.02 -9.53 -3.26
CA VAL A 44 16.03 -8.94 -1.92
C VAL A 44 16.91 -7.70 -1.85
N ALA A 45 18.14 -7.77 -2.39
CA ALA A 45 19.06 -6.64 -2.42
C ALA A 45 18.48 -5.45 -3.19
N PHE A 46 17.93 -5.71 -4.37
CA PHE A 46 17.24 -4.70 -5.18
C PHE A 46 16.07 -4.07 -4.45
N LEU A 47 15.18 -4.86 -3.83
CA LEU A 47 14.01 -4.33 -3.12
C LEU A 47 14.42 -3.42 -1.95
N ARG A 48 15.53 -3.73 -1.27
CA ARG A 48 16.09 -2.86 -0.22
C ARG A 48 16.60 -1.53 -0.78
N GLU A 49 17.26 -1.54 -1.93
CA GLU A 49 17.74 -0.31 -2.58
C GLU A 49 16.60 0.53 -3.13
N VAL A 50 15.64 -0.10 -3.81
CA VAL A 50 14.43 0.55 -4.33
C VAL A 50 13.65 1.20 -3.19
N SER A 51 13.49 0.51 -2.06
CA SER A 51 12.83 1.07 -0.88
C SER A 51 13.49 2.36 -0.38
N ARG A 52 14.83 2.43 -0.40
CA ARG A 52 15.59 3.62 0.04
C ARG A 52 15.53 4.78 -0.96
N THR A 53 15.59 4.47 -2.25
CA THR A 53 15.59 5.47 -3.33
C THR A 53 14.20 6.06 -3.59
N GLY A 54 13.13 5.35 -3.22
CA GLY A 54 11.77 5.85 -3.28
C GLY A 54 11.12 5.71 -4.66
N ASN A 55 9.97 6.36 -4.86
CA ASN A 55 9.15 6.15 -6.06
C ASN A 55 9.76 6.83 -7.30
N ILE A 56 10.10 6.03 -8.32
CA ILE A 56 10.65 6.51 -9.61
C ILE A 56 9.81 7.65 -10.22
N LYS A 57 8.48 7.55 -10.10
CA LYS A 57 7.55 8.53 -10.70
C LYS A 57 7.34 9.78 -9.87
N ASN A 58 7.61 9.72 -8.56
CA ASN A 58 7.27 10.79 -7.64
C ASN A 58 8.49 11.22 -6.81
N LYS A 59 9.53 11.70 -7.51
CA LYS A 59 10.77 12.23 -6.93
C LYS A 59 10.56 13.41 -5.97
N ARG A 60 9.36 14.00 -5.97
CA ARG A 60 8.98 15.16 -5.15
C ARG A 60 8.47 14.78 -3.75
N ALA A 61 8.10 13.51 -3.51
CA ALA A 61 7.69 13.06 -2.18
C ALA A 61 8.93 12.87 -1.30
N LYS A 62 9.41 13.98 -0.74
CA LYS A 62 10.48 13.99 0.26
C LYS A 62 9.87 14.07 1.65
N LEU A 63 10.52 13.44 2.62
CA LEU A 63 10.25 13.69 4.02
C LEU A 63 10.66 15.14 4.36
N PRO A 64 10.20 15.70 5.49
CA PRO A 64 10.65 17.01 5.98
C PRO A 64 12.18 17.13 6.07
N ASP A 65 12.87 16.02 6.35
CA ASP A 65 14.33 15.87 6.38
C ASP A 65 15.00 15.78 4.98
N GLY A 66 14.27 16.06 3.89
CA GLY A 66 14.80 16.05 2.52
C GLY A 66 15.09 14.66 1.92
N ARG A 67 15.05 13.58 2.73
CA ARG A 67 15.19 12.19 2.27
C ARG A 67 14.00 11.74 1.43
N ALA A 68 14.23 10.86 0.47
CA ALA A 68 13.14 10.27 -0.32
C ALA A 68 12.19 9.45 0.56
N LYS A 69 10.87 9.60 0.36
CA LYS A 69 9.88 8.77 1.04
C LYS A 69 10.05 7.31 0.63
N ARG A 70 10.26 6.44 1.63
CA ARG A 70 10.40 5.00 1.41
C ARG A 70 9.17 4.46 0.69
N LEU A 71 9.39 3.53 -0.24
CA LEU A 71 8.29 2.86 -0.95
C LEU A 71 7.50 1.96 -0.01
N GLY A 72 6.16 1.99 -0.15
CA GLY A 72 5.26 1.10 0.59
C GLY A 72 5.39 -0.36 0.17
N LYS A 73 4.92 -1.26 1.04
CA LYS A 73 4.93 -2.72 0.85
C LYS A 73 4.28 -3.14 -0.48
N GLU A 74 3.18 -2.51 -0.86
CA GLU A 74 2.41 -2.80 -2.08
C GLU A 74 3.24 -2.50 -3.32
N SER A 75 4.03 -1.42 -3.27
CA SER A 75 4.92 -1.07 -4.37
C SER A 75 6.07 -2.06 -4.48
N LEU A 76 6.68 -2.46 -3.35
CA LEU A 76 7.74 -3.48 -3.32
C LEU A 76 7.23 -4.85 -3.79
N ALA A 77 6.05 -5.26 -3.36
CA ALA A 77 5.39 -6.47 -3.84
C ALA A 77 5.13 -6.40 -5.36
N GLY A 78 4.80 -5.21 -5.86
CA GLY A 78 4.67 -4.94 -7.28
C GLY A 78 5.97 -5.09 -8.07
N TYR A 79 7.12 -4.67 -7.51
CA TYR A 79 8.44 -4.95 -8.08
C TYR A 79 8.75 -6.44 -8.08
N ALA A 80 8.54 -7.11 -6.94
CA ALA A 80 8.76 -8.55 -6.83
C ALA A 80 7.94 -9.35 -7.85
N LYS A 81 6.70 -8.93 -8.12
CA LYS A 81 5.84 -9.56 -9.14
C LYS A 81 6.35 -9.33 -10.57
N ALA A 82 6.81 -8.11 -10.87
CA ALA A 82 7.33 -7.77 -12.19
C ALA A 82 8.65 -8.50 -12.49
N VAL A 83 9.57 -8.56 -11.51
CA VAL A 83 10.84 -9.29 -11.64
C VAL A 83 10.63 -10.81 -11.61
N GLY A 84 9.67 -11.31 -10.83
CA GLY A 84 9.27 -12.72 -10.89
C GLY A 84 8.75 -13.14 -12.27
N ALA A 85 8.00 -12.26 -12.95
CA ALA A 85 7.58 -12.50 -14.33
C ALA A 85 8.76 -12.44 -15.33
N LEU A 86 9.84 -11.71 -15.02
CA LEU A 86 11.07 -11.76 -15.80
C LEU A 86 11.78 -13.10 -15.62
N GLN A 87 11.81 -13.64 -14.40
CA GLN A 87 12.42 -14.95 -14.12
C GLN A 87 11.73 -16.08 -14.89
N THR A 88 10.39 -16.09 -14.98
CA THR A 88 9.68 -17.14 -15.74
C THR A 88 10.07 -17.12 -17.22
N VAL A 89 10.29 -15.93 -17.79
CA VAL A 89 10.83 -15.78 -19.15
C VAL A 89 12.28 -16.26 -19.25
N GLN A 90 13.13 -15.90 -18.28
CA GLN A 90 14.53 -16.36 -18.25
C GLN A 90 14.65 -17.87 -18.04
N ALA A 91 13.76 -18.49 -17.26
CA ALA A 91 13.72 -19.94 -17.08
C ALA A 91 13.38 -20.65 -18.39
N ALA A 92 12.44 -20.09 -19.17
CA ALA A 92 12.01 -20.66 -20.45
C ALA A 92 13.03 -20.46 -21.59
N ILE A 93 13.71 -19.31 -21.64
CA ILE A 93 14.59 -18.93 -22.77
C ILE A 93 16.07 -19.17 -22.45
N LEU A 94 16.52 -18.76 -21.27
CA LEU A 94 17.93 -18.77 -20.87
C LEU A 94 18.28 -19.96 -19.96
N GLY A 95 17.30 -20.81 -19.62
CA GLY A 95 17.50 -21.93 -18.72
C GLY A 95 17.88 -21.52 -17.30
N ASN A 96 17.34 -20.39 -16.79
CA ASN A 96 17.59 -19.95 -15.42
C ASN A 96 17.11 -21.03 -14.40
N LYS A 97 18.06 -21.67 -13.70
CA LYS A 97 17.82 -22.71 -12.69
C LYS A 97 17.76 -22.17 -11.25
N ASN A 98 17.79 -20.86 -11.07
CA ASN A 98 17.78 -20.26 -9.74
C ASN A 98 16.44 -20.51 -9.02
N SER A 99 16.50 -20.53 -7.69
CA SER A 99 15.32 -20.63 -6.84
C SER A 99 14.26 -19.57 -7.20
N PRO A 100 12.97 -19.85 -6.96
CA PRO A 100 11.89 -18.92 -7.29
C PRO A 100 12.15 -17.52 -6.72
N ALA A 101 12.00 -16.50 -7.54
CA ALA A 101 12.29 -15.11 -7.18
C ALA A 101 11.46 -14.65 -5.97
N ARG A 102 10.23 -15.15 -5.83
CA ARG A 102 9.34 -14.87 -4.69
C ARG A 102 9.38 -15.99 -3.64
N GLY A 103 10.58 -16.45 -3.30
CA GLY A 103 10.81 -17.44 -2.26
C GLY A 103 10.62 -16.89 -0.84
N THR A 104 11.19 -17.59 0.13
CA THR A 104 11.05 -17.30 1.57
C THR A 104 11.68 -15.97 1.97
N LEU A 105 12.82 -15.59 1.40
CA LEU A 105 13.53 -14.35 1.74
C LEU A 105 12.74 -13.12 1.33
N VAL A 106 12.13 -13.13 0.14
CA VAL A 106 11.27 -12.02 -0.31
C VAL A 106 10.00 -11.93 0.53
N LYS A 107 9.40 -13.07 0.92
CA LYS A 107 8.24 -13.08 1.82
C LYS A 107 8.57 -12.52 3.20
N ASN A 108 9.71 -12.91 3.77
CA ASN A 108 10.17 -12.40 5.06
C ASN A 108 10.42 -10.90 5.00
N LEU A 109 11.11 -10.42 3.95
CA LEU A 109 11.33 -8.99 3.74
C LEU A 109 10.00 -8.21 3.71
N LEU A 110 9.03 -8.66 2.92
CA LEU A 110 7.72 -7.98 2.82
C LEU A 110 6.95 -8.01 4.14
N SER A 111 7.13 -9.06 4.95
CA SER A 111 6.51 -9.18 6.28
C SER A 111 7.18 -8.25 7.29
N ASP A 112 8.50 -8.09 7.22
CA ASP A 112 9.24 -7.12 8.02
C ASP A 112 8.78 -5.69 7.74
N TYR A 113 8.60 -5.33 6.46
CA TYR A 113 8.04 -4.03 6.08
C TYR A 113 6.62 -3.81 6.63
N ASP A 114 5.80 -4.85 6.71
CA ASP A 114 4.45 -4.76 7.26
C ASP A 114 4.46 -4.56 8.76
N ARG A 115 5.35 -5.29 9.45
CA ARG A 115 5.59 -5.16 10.89
C ARG A 115 6.11 -3.77 11.24
N GLU A 116 7.12 -3.27 10.52
CA GLU A 116 7.64 -1.91 10.71
C GLU A 116 6.56 -0.85 10.49
N ASN A 117 5.76 -0.96 9.42
CA ASN A 117 4.67 0.00 9.19
C ASN A 117 3.59 -0.10 10.29
N THR A 118 3.31 -1.29 10.80
CA THR A 118 2.34 -1.48 11.90
C THR A 118 2.85 -0.86 13.19
N ILE A 119 4.13 -1.07 13.52
CA ILE A 119 4.78 -0.43 14.67
C ILE A 119 4.76 1.09 14.51
N ARG A 120 5.15 1.61 13.35
CA ARG A 120 5.14 3.05 13.08
C ARG A 120 3.74 3.65 13.27
N ARG A 121 2.71 3.04 12.68
CA ARG A 121 1.31 3.47 12.83
C ARG A 121 0.84 3.47 14.29
N ARG A 122 1.30 2.49 15.10
CA ARG A 122 0.98 2.44 16.53
C ARG A 122 1.70 3.54 17.32
N VAL A 123 2.97 3.79 17.02
CA VAL A 123 3.78 4.83 17.69
C VAL A 123 3.32 6.23 17.31
N GLU A 124 3.03 6.46 16.04
CA GLU A 124 2.55 7.75 15.53
C GLU A 124 1.10 8.06 15.98
N TYR A 125 0.43 7.13 16.69
CA TYR A 125 -1.00 7.21 17.02
C TYR A 125 -1.80 7.74 15.82
N GLU A 126 -1.49 7.23 14.63
CA GLU A 126 -2.13 7.67 13.39
C GLU A 126 -3.59 7.23 13.47
N ASP A 127 -4.43 8.10 14.04
CA ASP A 127 -5.85 7.85 14.18
C ASP A 127 -6.41 7.79 12.77
N ARG A 128 -6.81 6.58 12.38
CA ARG A 128 -7.38 6.27 11.08
C ARG A 128 -8.72 6.99 10.86
N GLY A 129 -9.27 7.60 11.90
CA GLY A 129 -10.41 8.51 11.86
C GLY A 129 -10.05 9.90 11.33
N THR A 130 -8.84 10.42 11.59
CA THR A 130 -8.47 11.81 11.26
C THR A 130 -8.66 12.12 9.76
N ASN A 131 -9.41 13.17 9.45
CA ASN A 131 -9.85 13.60 8.12
C ASN A 131 -10.72 12.60 7.34
N THR A 132 -11.36 11.63 8.01
CA THR A 132 -12.39 10.76 7.43
C THR A 132 -13.77 11.11 8.00
N ILE A 133 -14.87 10.52 7.51
CA ILE A 133 -16.21 10.69 8.12
C ILE A 133 -16.27 10.22 9.59
N ASN A 134 -15.27 9.43 10.03
CA ASN A 134 -15.10 9.01 11.42
C ASN A 134 -14.14 9.93 12.21
N ASP A 135 -13.61 10.99 11.61
CA ASP A 135 -12.97 12.08 12.33
C ASP A 135 -14.11 12.73 13.13
N GLY A 136 -14.11 12.51 14.44
CA GLY A 136 -15.27 12.81 15.28
C GLY A 136 -15.81 14.22 15.03
N TYR A 137 -17.12 14.37 15.10
CA TYR A 137 -17.77 15.66 14.95
C TYR A 137 -17.25 16.62 16.03
N THR A 138 -16.90 17.85 15.64
CA THR A 138 -16.60 18.88 16.65
C THR A 138 -17.85 19.20 17.45
N LEU A 139 -17.70 19.82 18.63
CA LEU A 139 -18.85 20.23 19.44
C LEU A 139 -19.81 21.16 18.67
N ASP A 140 -19.28 21.96 17.75
CA ASP A 140 -20.08 22.86 16.93
C ASP A 140 -20.80 22.11 15.79
N ASP A 141 -20.15 21.12 15.17
CA ASP A 141 -20.80 20.25 14.19
C ASP A 141 -21.94 19.43 14.82
N LEU A 142 -21.71 18.92 16.04
CA LEU A 142 -22.72 18.21 16.82
C LEU A 142 -23.94 19.08 17.10
N ARG A 143 -23.71 20.35 17.47
CA ARG A 143 -24.78 21.33 17.71
C ARG A 143 -25.52 21.66 16.43
N LEU A 144 -24.80 21.87 15.32
CA LEU A 144 -25.39 22.20 14.02
C LEU A 144 -26.31 21.08 13.53
N ILE A 145 -25.84 19.83 13.56
CA ILE A 145 -26.62 18.67 13.11
C ILE A 145 -27.81 18.43 14.03
N SER A 146 -27.61 18.56 15.35
CA SER A 146 -28.70 18.41 16.33
C SER A 146 -29.79 19.45 16.13
N ARG A 147 -29.43 20.72 15.88
CA ARG A 147 -30.37 21.82 15.60
C ARG A 147 -31.09 21.62 14.27
N TYR A 148 -30.36 21.32 13.21
CA TYR A 148 -30.94 21.08 11.89
C TYR A 148 -32.03 19.99 11.90
N GLN A 149 -31.80 18.90 12.63
CA GLN A 149 -32.80 17.83 12.76
C GLN A 149 -33.96 18.23 13.69
N PHE A 150 -33.69 19.03 14.72
CA PHE A 150 -34.72 19.51 15.65
C PHE A 150 -35.67 20.51 14.99
N ASP A 151 -35.14 21.48 14.25
CA ASP A 151 -35.89 22.59 13.64
C ASP A 151 -36.90 22.11 12.60
N ARG A 152 -36.64 20.98 11.94
CA ARG A 152 -37.55 20.37 10.97
C ARG A 152 -38.72 19.64 11.62
N ASN A 153 -38.59 19.26 12.89
CA ASN A 153 -39.63 18.70 13.75
C ASN A 153 -40.54 17.64 13.10
N THR A 154 -39.97 16.77 12.23
CA THR A 154 -40.69 15.61 11.71
C THR A 154 -40.31 14.35 12.49
N PRO A 155 -41.19 13.33 12.56
CA PRO A 155 -40.88 12.08 13.27
C PRO A 155 -39.57 11.43 12.80
N HIS A 156 -39.28 11.48 11.49
CA HIS A 156 -38.04 10.95 10.93
C HIS A 156 -36.81 11.75 11.37
N HIS A 157 -36.90 13.09 11.40
CA HIS A 157 -35.80 13.94 11.81
C HIS A 157 -35.50 13.83 13.32
N LEU A 158 -36.54 13.68 14.16
CA LEU A 158 -36.37 13.42 15.59
C LEU A 158 -35.72 12.05 15.86
N ARG A 159 -36.10 11.01 15.11
CA ARG A 159 -35.46 9.68 15.19
C ARG A 159 -33.99 9.73 14.75
N ASN A 160 -33.71 10.40 13.63
CA ASN A 160 -32.35 10.56 13.14
C ASN A 160 -31.47 11.35 14.12
N ARG A 161 -32.04 12.37 14.77
CA ARG A 161 -31.36 13.11 15.84
C ARG A 161 -31.02 12.22 17.03
N LEU A 162 -31.96 11.39 17.48
CA LEU A 162 -31.73 10.45 18.58
C LEU A 162 -30.64 9.42 18.22
N ASP A 163 -30.72 8.80 17.04
CA ASP A 163 -29.73 7.83 16.57
C ASP A 163 -28.31 8.42 16.42
N PHE A 164 -28.24 9.69 15.99
CA PHE A 164 -27.02 10.47 15.91
C PHE A 164 -26.41 10.75 17.29
N LEU A 165 -27.23 11.24 18.24
CA LEU A 165 -26.80 11.56 19.60
C LEU A 165 -26.41 10.29 20.38
N LEU A 166 -27.14 9.19 20.24
CA LEU A 166 -26.77 7.90 20.82
C LEU A 166 -25.46 7.39 20.22
N GLY A 167 -25.29 7.49 18.90
CA GLY A 167 -24.01 7.13 18.25
C GLY A 167 -22.81 7.86 18.84
N HIS A 168 -22.99 9.09 19.31
CA HIS A 168 -21.93 9.90 19.93
C HIS A 168 -21.78 9.68 21.42
N ALA A 169 -22.88 9.68 22.17
CA ALA A 169 -22.84 9.62 23.64
C ALA A 169 -22.44 8.24 24.18
N ILE A 170 -22.83 7.17 23.48
CA ILE A 170 -22.53 5.79 23.92
C ILE A 170 -21.51 5.08 23.01
N LEU A 171 -21.00 5.76 21.98
CA LEU A 171 -20.11 5.18 20.95
C LEU A 171 -20.66 3.86 20.36
N GLY A 172 -22.00 3.75 20.34
CA GLY A 172 -22.70 2.54 19.96
C GLY A 172 -22.58 2.30 18.45
N ARG A 173 -22.11 1.11 18.07
CA ARG A 173 -22.15 0.67 16.67
C ARG A 173 -23.61 0.48 16.24
N GLY A 174 -23.86 0.52 14.93
CA GLY A 174 -25.22 0.43 14.39
C GLY A 174 -26.02 -0.79 14.86
N GLU A 175 -25.35 -1.88 15.24
CA GLU A 175 -25.97 -3.05 15.86
C GLU A 175 -26.51 -2.76 17.27
N THR A 176 -25.68 -2.20 18.15
CA THR A 176 -26.05 -1.82 19.53
C THR A 176 -27.22 -0.84 19.56
N LYS A 177 -27.25 0.11 18.62
CA LYS A 177 -28.32 1.12 18.51
C LYS A 177 -29.65 0.55 18.04
N ARG A 178 -29.66 -0.59 17.35
CA ARG A 178 -30.88 -1.25 16.86
C ARG A 178 -31.51 -2.20 17.88
N MET A 179 -30.76 -2.58 18.90
CA MET A 179 -31.21 -3.45 19.99
C MET A 179 -31.91 -2.68 21.13
N MET A 180 -31.86 -1.34 21.09
CA MET A 180 -32.56 -0.42 22.00
C MET A 180 -33.88 0.03 21.38
#